data_AF-A0A1Q9MX45-F1
#
_entry.id   AF-A0A1Q9MX45-F1
#
_cell.length_a   1.000
_cell.length_b   1.000
_cell.length_c   1.000
_cell.angle_alpha   90.00
_cell.angle_beta   90.00
_cell.angle_gamma   90.00
#
_symmetry.space_group_name_H-M   'P 1'
#
loop_
_entity.id
_entity.type
_entity.pdbx_description
1 polymer ?
#
loop_
_entity_poly.entity_id
_entity_poly.type
_entity_poly.pdbx_seq_one_letter_code
_entity_poly.pdbx_strand_id
1 'polypeptide(L)'
;MEGGIRYEPCPYCGRKVPIIDSLISRVSEQKTLSLTKVKGTLVDLNQFYTILPSIPEIEEWQIVLKKEQNNPFGGDELHIYISIHEGRRVRNKDAILKHLEKVILDTMEIAPTAIHVQTLDQVTHALGMETQLKELRVLDLRPKM
;
A
#
# COMPACT_ATOMS: atom_id res chain seq x y z
N MET A 1 17.25 13.80 -6.98
CA MET A 1 18.20 13.22 -7.95
C MET A 1 17.38 12.32 -8.86
N GLU A 2 17.39 12.65 -10.14
CA GLU A 2 16.39 12.25 -11.13
C GLU A 2 16.64 10.82 -11.64
N GLY A 3 15.66 9.93 -11.40
CA GLY A 3 15.52 8.67 -12.14
C GLY A 3 15.00 8.97 -13.54
N GLY A 4 15.68 8.47 -14.56
CA GLY A 4 15.36 8.82 -15.94
C GLY A 4 16.10 7.95 -16.96
N ILE A 5 15.81 8.20 -18.23
CA ILE A 5 16.44 7.55 -19.38
C ILE A 5 17.80 8.20 -19.62
N ARG A 6 18.88 7.41 -19.56
CA ARG A 6 20.24 7.87 -19.91
C ARG A 6 20.51 7.58 -21.38
N TYR A 7 21.10 8.54 -22.09
CA TYR A 7 21.46 8.40 -23.51
C TYR A 7 22.96 8.10 -23.73
N GLU A 8 23.67 7.81 -22.66
CA GLU A 8 25.08 7.43 -22.69
C GLU A 8 25.27 6.04 -23.33
N PRO A 9 26.37 5.80 -24.05
CA PRO A 9 26.65 4.49 -24.64
C PRO A 9 26.76 3.41 -23.55
N CYS A 10 26.12 2.26 -23.77
CA CYS A 10 26.14 1.17 -22.80
C CYS A 10 27.59 0.72 -22.51
N PRO A 11 28.05 0.70 -21.24
CA PRO A 11 29.44 0.37 -20.89
C PRO A 11 29.79 -1.09 -21.16
N TYR A 12 28.80 -1.97 -21.37
CA TYR A 12 28.99 -3.40 -21.64
C TYR A 12 28.95 -3.78 -23.12
N CYS A 13 28.21 -3.04 -23.96
CA CYS A 13 28.01 -3.44 -25.36
C CYS A 13 28.22 -2.32 -26.39
N GLY A 14 28.52 -1.09 -25.96
CA GLY A 14 28.83 0.05 -26.83
C GLY A 14 27.65 0.60 -27.65
N ARG A 15 26.44 0.06 -27.47
CA ARG A 15 25.25 0.52 -28.19
C ARG A 15 24.80 1.88 -27.66
N LYS A 16 24.54 2.81 -28.58
CA LYS A 16 23.87 4.09 -28.31
C LYS A 16 22.36 3.90 -28.38
N VAL A 17 21.81 3.29 -27.34
CA VAL A 17 20.36 3.20 -27.14
C VAL A 17 20.02 3.80 -25.78
N PRO A 18 18.80 4.34 -25.62
CA PRO A 18 18.39 4.87 -24.32
C PRO A 18 18.41 3.75 -23.27
N ILE A 19 19.19 3.95 -22.21
CA ILE A 19 19.31 3.04 -21.07
C ILE A 19 18.24 3.42 -20.06
N ILE A 20 17.33 2.49 -19.80
CA ILE A 20 16.33 2.63 -18.75
C ILE A 20 17.00 2.20 -17.44
N ASP A 21 17.27 3.15 -16.56
CA ASP A 21 17.81 2.90 -15.23
C ASP A 21 16.75 2.15 -14.39
N SER A 22 17.17 1.17 -13.57
CA SER A 22 16.28 0.30 -12.80
C SER A 22 15.45 1.03 -11.75
N LEU A 23 15.67 2.32 -11.53
CA LEU A 23 14.84 3.20 -10.72
C LEU A 23 13.59 3.68 -11.48
N ILE A 24 12.85 2.76 -12.09
CA ILE A 24 11.48 3.01 -12.53
C ILE A 24 10.59 2.91 -11.29
N SER A 25 10.49 3.99 -10.52
CA SER A 25 9.45 4.12 -9.52
C SER A 25 8.20 4.67 -10.19
N ARG A 26 7.03 4.06 -9.94
CA ARG A 26 5.76 4.52 -10.49
C ARG A 26 5.37 5.86 -9.85
N VAL A 27 5.70 6.97 -10.51
CA VAL A 27 5.43 8.35 -10.04
C VAL A 27 3.93 8.70 -10.06
N SER A 28 3.09 7.89 -10.73
CA SER A 28 1.69 8.28 -10.99
C SER A 28 0.75 8.17 -9.77
N GLU A 29 1.14 7.51 -8.68
CA GLU A 29 0.27 7.32 -7.51
C GLU A 29 0.45 8.39 -6.42
N GLN A 30 1.56 9.13 -6.42
CA GLN A 30 1.88 10.10 -5.36
C GLN A 30 1.24 11.49 -5.53
N LYS A 31 0.46 11.73 -6.60
CA LYS A 31 -0.02 13.09 -6.94
C LYS A 31 -1.37 13.48 -6.35
N THR A 32 -2.11 12.56 -5.73
CA THR A 32 -3.36 12.91 -5.05
C THR A 32 -3.14 12.84 -3.56
N LEU A 33 -3.03 13.99 -2.89
CA LEU A 33 -3.16 14.08 -1.44
C LEU A 33 -4.52 13.46 -1.06
N SER A 34 -4.50 12.18 -0.69
CA SER A 34 -5.70 11.41 -0.36
C SER A 34 -5.92 11.55 1.13
N LEU A 35 -6.12 12.80 1.55
CA LEU A 35 -6.46 13.16 2.92
C LEU A 35 -7.90 12.74 3.16
N THR A 36 -8.09 11.73 3.99
CA THR A 36 -9.41 11.23 4.34
C THR A 36 -9.66 11.43 5.83
N LYS A 37 -10.88 11.78 6.21
CA LYS A 37 -11.26 11.77 7.62
C LYS A 37 -11.57 10.33 8.03
N VAL A 38 -10.82 9.80 8.99
CA VAL A 38 -11.13 8.54 9.68
C VAL A 38 -11.32 8.88 11.15
N LYS A 39 -12.52 8.61 11.70
CA LYS A 39 -12.86 8.86 13.11
C LYS A 39 -12.54 10.30 13.59
N GLY A 40 -12.70 11.29 12.71
CA GLY A 40 -12.47 12.71 13.03
C GLY A 40 -11.03 13.20 12.82
N THR A 41 -10.07 12.31 12.61
CA THR A 41 -8.67 12.65 12.30
C THR A 41 -8.46 12.74 10.79
N LEU A 42 -7.71 13.74 10.32
CA LEU A 42 -7.26 13.81 8.93
C LEU A 42 -6.08 12.87 8.73
N VAL A 43 -6.28 11.87 7.89
CA VAL A 43 -5.31 10.79 7.66
C VAL A 43 -4.83 10.89 6.23
N ASP A 44 -3.52 11.03 6.04
CA ASP A 44 -2.89 10.92 4.74
C ASP A 44 -2.69 9.43 4.39
N LEU A 45 -3.49 8.93 3.45
CA LEU A 45 -3.42 7.54 3.01
C LEU A 45 -2.18 7.24 2.17
N ASN A 46 -1.48 8.27 1.67
CA ASN A 46 -0.23 8.07 0.93
C ASN A 46 0.89 7.55 1.85
N GLN A 47 0.79 7.77 3.17
CA GLN A 47 1.75 7.23 4.13
C GLN A 47 1.80 5.70 4.10
N PHE A 48 0.71 5.01 3.78
CA PHE A 48 0.69 3.54 3.66
C PHE A 48 1.62 3.02 2.56
N TYR A 49 1.81 3.79 1.47
CA TYR A 49 2.76 3.43 0.40
C TYR A 49 4.23 3.50 0.85
N THR A 50 4.51 4.17 1.97
CA THR A 50 5.85 4.22 2.55
C THR A 50 5.97 3.20 3.69
N ILE A 51 4.97 3.15 4.58
CA ILE A 51 4.98 2.31 5.77
C ILE A 51 4.95 0.82 5.42
N LEU A 52 4.02 0.39 4.57
CA LEU A 52 3.80 -1.05 4.34
C LEU A 52 4.97 -1.71 3.61
N PRO A 53 5.53 -1.13 2.53
CA PRO A 53 6.73 -1.67 1.88
C PRO A 53 7.99 -1.60 2.75
N SER A 54 8.02 -0.77 3.80
CA SER A 54 9.17 -0.71 4.71
C SER A 54 9.30 -1.95 5.61
N ILE A 55 8.24 -2.76 5.72
CA ILE A 55 8.21 -3.98 6.51
C ILE A 55 8.50 -5.16 5.57
N PRO A 56 9.69 -5.79 5.66
CA PRO A 56 10.13 -6.80 4.69
C PRO A 56 9.28 -8.08 4.71
N GLU A 57 8.54 -8.33 5.79
CA GLU A 57 7.62 -9.46 5.90
C GLU A 57 6.36 -9.33 5.07
N ILE A 58 5.94 -8.11 4.75
CA ILE A 58 4.73 -7.86 3.98
C ILE A 58 5.06 -8.04 2.49
N GLU A 59 4.36 -8.96 1.87
CA GLU A 59 4.51 -9.27 0.44
C GLU A 59 3.59 -8.40 -0.40
N GLU A 60 2.31 -8.29 -0.01
CA GLU A 60 1.32 -7.49 -0.72
C GLU A 60 0.30 -6.89 0.25
N TRP A 61 -0.33 -5.77 -0.12
CA TRP A 61 -1.26 -5.08 0.78
C TRP A 61 -2.35 -4.29 0.06
N GLN A 62 -3.47 -4.12 0.77
CA GLN A 62 -4.59 -3.29 0.36
C GLN A 62 -5.24 -2.61 1.57
N ILE A 63 -5.62 -1.35 1.41
CA ILE A 63 -6.36 -0.56 2.39
C ILE A 63 -7.81 -0.46 1.93
N VAL A 64 -8.74 -0.75 2.84
CA VAL A 64 -10.18 -0.61 2.60
C VAL A 64 -10.77 0.30 3.67
N LEU A 65 -11.38 1.38 3.20
CA LEU A 65 -12.19 2.29 4.01
C LEU A 65 -13.65 1.93 3.80
N LYS A 66 -14.35 1.61 4.89
CA LYS A 66 -15.79 1.34 4.87
C LYS A 66 -16.47 1.96 6.07
N LYS A 67 -17.79 1.96 6.06
CA LYS A 67 -18.59 2.33 7.23
C LYS A 67 -18.91 1.11 8.07
N GLU A 68 -18.98 1.29 9.38
CA GLU A 68 -19.43 0.27 10.32
C GLU A 68 -20.75 -0.34 9.84
N GLN A 69 -20.77 -1.67 9.72
CA GLN A 69 -21.94 -2.45 9.29
C GLN A 69 -22.57 -1.95 7.98
N ASN A 70 -21.79 -1.31 7.10
CA ASN A 70 -22.29 -0.69 5.87
C ASN A 70 -23.39 0.36 6.11
N ASN A 71 -23.47 0.91 7.32
CA ASN A 71 -24.43 1.95 7.68
C ASN A 71 -23.89 3.32 7.21
N PRO A 72 -24.61 4.07 6.37
CA PRO A 72 -24.18 5.39 5.91
C PRO A 72 -23.85 6.37 7.04
N PHE A 73 -24.46 6.20 8.21
CA PHE A 73 -24.28 7.02 9.40
C PHE A 73 -23.32 6.43 10.43
N GLY A 74 -22.77 5.25 10.15
CA GLY A 74 -21.82 4.56 11.03
C GLY A 74 -20.47 5.27 11.13
N GLY A 75 -19.65 4.83 12.09
CA GLY A 75 -18.25 5.26 12.17
C GLY A 75 -17.46 4.85 10.93
N ASP A 76 -16.42 5.62 10.60
CA ASP A 76 -15.45 5.22 9.58
C ASP A 76 -14.55 4.10 10.11
N GLU A 77 -14.44 3.01 9.36
CA GLU A 77 -13.59 1.87 9.64
C GLU A 77 -12.43 1.80 8.65
N LEU A 78 -11.22 1.66 9.19
CA LEU A 78 -10.00 1.43 8.42
C LEU A 78 -9.60 -0.04 8.54
N HIS A 79 -9.69 -0.77 7.43
CA HIS A 79 -9.25 -2.16 7.34
C HIS A 79 -8.00 -2.26 6.49
N ILE A 80 -7.03 -3.01 7.00
CA ILE A 80 -5.77 -3.25 6.32
C ILE A 80 -5.72 -4.75 6.00
N TYR A 81 -5.63 -5.08 4.72
CA TYR A 81 -5.43 -6.44 4.25
C TYR A 81 -3.97 -6.59 3.87
N ILE A 82 -3.28 -7.54 4.48
CA ILE A 82 -1.86 -7.80 4.20
C ILE A 82 -1.66 -9.27 3.86
N SER A 83 -0.75 -9.52 2.94
CA SER A 83 -0.14 -10.82 2.75
C SER A 83 1.26 -10.81 3.33
N ILE A 84 1.61 -11.88 4.03
CA ILE A 84 2.91 -12.05 4.66
C ILE A 84 3.62 -13.17 3.90
N HIS A 85 4.84 -12.93 3.42
CA HIS A 85 5.59 -13.98 2.75
C HIS A 85 5.88 -15.13 3.73
N GLU A 86 5.80 -16.38 3.26
CA GLU A 86 6.09 -17.55 4.11
C GLU A 86 7.51 -18.04 3.85
N GLY A 87 8.43 -17.76 4.79
CA GLY A 87 9.85 -18.08 4.68
C GLY A 87 10.45 -18.52 6.01
N ARG A 88 11.57 -19.25 5.97
CA ARG A 88 12.24 -19.81 7.15
C ARG A 88 12.72 -18.77 8.19
N ARG A 89 12.72 -17.49 7.87
CA ARG A 89 13.17 -16.38 8.74
C ARG A 89 12.06 -15.41 9.13
N VAL A 90 10.81 -15.71 8.81
CA VAL A 90 9.69 -14.81 9.06
C VAL A 90 9.43 -14.75 10.56
N ARG A 91 9.34 -13.52 11.09
CA ARG A 91 8.93 -13.28 12.48
C ARG A 91 7.56 -13.90 12.73
N ASN A 92 7.26 -14.27 13.97
CA ASN A 92 5.92 -14.76 14.31
C ASN A 92 4.85 -13.76 13.84
N LYS A 93 3.73 -14.25 13.28
CA LYS A 93 2.65 -13.43 12.71
C LYS A 93 2.18 -12.37 13.71
N ASP A 94 1.97 -12.73 14.96
CA ASP A 94 1.60 -11.79 16.04
C ASP A 94 2.62 -10.67 16.26
N ALA A 95 3.93 -10.96 16.10
CA ALA A 95 4.97 -9.96 16.26
C ALA A 95 4.97 -8.96 15.10
N ILE A 96 4.67 -9.43 13.88
CA ILE A 96 4.52 -8.58 12.69
C ILE A 96 3.31 -7.66 12.86
N LEU A 97 2.17 -8.21 13.29
CA LEU A 97 0.94 -7.43 13.51
C LEU A 97 1.15 -6.35 14.57
N LYS A 98 1.72 -6.70 15.73
CA LYS A 98 2.03 -5.71 16.79
C LYS A 98 3.00 -4.64 16.32
N HIS A 99 4.00 -5.03 15.52
CA HIS A 99 4.95 -4.08 14.96
C HIS A 99 4.26 -3.11 13.98
N LEU A 100 3.42 -3.65 13.10
CA LEU A 100 2.65 -2.87 12.12
C LEU A 100 1.69 -1.89 12.82
N GLU A 101 0.93 -2.36 13.81
CA GLU A 101 0.05 -1.49 14.63
C GLU A 101 0.83 -0.35 15.27
N LYS A 102 1.99 -0.65 15.84
CA LYS A 102 2.85 0.36 16.47
C LYS A 102 3.36 1.39 15.46
N VAL A 103 3.84 0.95 14.29
CA VAL A 103 4.36 1.87 13.25
C VAL A 103 3.25 2.76 12.71
N ILE A 104 2.05 2.20 12.47
CA ILE A 104 0.90 2.99 12.00
C ILE A 104 0.48 4.01 13.06
N LEU A 105 0.39 3.60 14.33
CA LEU A 105 0.02 4.51 15.41
C LEU A 105 1.02 5.66 15.57
N ASP A 106 2.31 5.36 15.50
CA ASP A 106 3.39 6.35 15.64
C ASP A 106 3.43 7.33 14.45
N THR A 107 3.16 6.84 13.24
CA THR A 107 3.28 7.64 12.01
C THR A 107 2.00 8.40 11.64
N MET A 108 0.84 7.80 11.91
CA MET A 108 -0.45 8.29 11.41
C MET A 108 -1.40 8.72 12.54
N GLU A 109 -0.99 8.56 13.80
CA GLU A 109 -1.77 8.91 15.00
C GLU A 109 -3.16 8.25 15.05
N ILE A 110 -3.32 7.15 14.31
CA ILE A 110 -4.56 6.37 14.25
C ILE A 110 -4.28 4.89 14.43
N ALA A 111 -5.22 4.20 15.06
CA ALA A 111 -5.23 2.74 15.08
C ALA A 111 -6.16 2.22 13.98
N PRO A 112 -5.72 1.24 13.15
CA PRO A 112 -6.63 0.57 12.24
C PRO A 112 -7.74 -0.14 13.00
N THR A 113 -8.93 -0.24 12.41
CA THR A 113 -10.05 -0.97 13.01
C THR A 113 -9.76 -2.47 13.03
N ALA A 114 -9.19 -3.01 11.95
CA ALA A 114 -8.70 -4.38 11.92
C ALA A 114 -7.60 -4.56 10.87
N ILE A 115 -6.68 -5.48 11.17
CA ILE A 115 -5.66 -5.96 10.23
C ILE A 115 -5.97 -7.41 9.91
N HIS A 116 -6.15 -7.71 8.63
CA HIS A 116 -6.49 -9.03 8.12
C HIS A 116 -5.29 -9.62 7.40
N VAL A 117 -4.82 -10.78 7.86
CA VAL A 117 -3.79 -11.54 7.16
C VAL A 117 -4.47 -12.46 6.15
N GLN A 118 -4.19 -12.24 4.88
CA GLN A 118 -4.73 -13.01 3.75
C GLN A 118 -3.62 -13.65 2.93
N THR A 119 -4.00 -14.59 2.07
CA THR A 119 -3.06 -15.16 1.10
C THR A 119 -2.72 -14.15 0.02
N LEU A 120 -1.55 -14.30 -0.62
CA LEU A 120 -1.13 -13.43 -1.72
C LEU A 120 -2.19 -13.37 -2.81
N ASP A 121 -2.73 -14.53 -3.18
CA ASP A 121 -3.78 -14.68 -4.19
C ASP A 121 -5.03 -13.83 -3.87
N GLN A 122 -5.49 -13.86 -2.62
CA GLN A 122 -6.66 -13.08 -2.18
C GLN A 122 -6.44 -11.57 -2.30
N VAL A 123 -5.28 -11.08 -1.85
CA VAL A 123 -4.96 -9.65 -1.93
C VAL A 123 -4.78 -9.22 -3.39
N THR A 124 -4.08 -10.02 -4.19
CA THR A 124 -3.84 -9.78 -5.62
C THR A 124 -5.15 -9.72 -6.41
N HIS A 125 -6.08 -10.65 -6.14
CA HIS A 125 -7.40 -10.65 -6.76
C HIS A 125 -8.23 -9.43 -6.33
N ALA A 126 -8.18 -9.06 -5.04
CA ALA A 126 -8.87 -7.88 -4.52
C ALA A 126 -8.30 -6.54 -5.04
N LEU A 127 -7.03 -6.51 -5.44
CA LEU A 127 -6.41 -5.36 -6.13
C LEU A 127 -6.93 -5.18 -7.56
N GLY A 128 -7.72 -6.13 -8.08
CA GLY A 128 -8.35 -6.04 -9.40
C GLY A 128 -7.36 -6.20 -10.55
N MET A 129 -6.19 -6.82 -10.31
CA MET A 129 -5.11 -6.97 -11.30
C MET A 129 -5.56 -7.67 -12.60
N GLU A 130 -6.63 -8.45 -12.56
CA GLU A 130 -7.21 -9.14 -13.73
C GLU A 130 -8.35 -8.37 -14.41
N THR A 131 -8.95 -7.37 -13.78
CA THR A 131 -10.22 -6.75 -14.26
C THR A 131 -10.17 -5.23 -14.45
N GLN A 132 -9.18 -4.54 -13.87
CA GLN A 132 -9.10 -3.08 -13.94
C GLN A 132 -7.71 -2.59 -14.37
N LEU A 133 -7.68 -1.52 -15.19
CA LEU A 133 -6.46 -0.88 -15.72
C LEU A 133 -5.58 -0.20 -14.64
N LYS A 134 -5.99 -0.22 -13.36
CA LYS A 134 -5.31 0.42 -12.23
C LYS A 134 -5.38 -0.48 -11.00
N GLU A 135 -4.24 -0.66 -10.33
CA GLU A 135 -4.16 -1.30 -9.02
C GLU A 135 -4.90 -0.45 -7.98
N LEU A 136 -5.93 -1.02 -7.35
CA LEU A 136 -6.71 -0.35 -6.30
C LEU A 136 -6.16 -0.69 -4.90
N ARG A 137 -4.95 -0.21 -4.59
CA ARG A 137 -4.33 -0.38 -3.26
C ARG A 137 -5.10 0.32 -2.15
N VAL A 138 -5.84 1.38 -2.48
CA VAL A 138 -6.70 2.11 -1.53
C VAL A 138 -8.12 2.12 -2.09
N LEU A 139 -9.02 1.39 -1.42
CA LEU A 139 -10.42 1.26 -1.80
C LEU A 139 -11.30 2.03 -0.80
N ASP A 140 -11.99 3.05 -1.28
CA ASP A 140 -12.99 3.78 -0.50
C ASP A 140 -14.40 3.28 -0.86
N LEU A 141 -14.98 2.47 0.02
CA LEU A 141 -16.33 1.90 -0.09
C LEU A 141 -17.39 2.74 0.65
N ARG A 142 -17.03 3.93 1.13
CA ARG A 142 -18.02 4.77 1.81
C ARG A 142 -19.00 5.32 0.78
N PRO A 143 -20.29 5.46 1.14
CA PRO A 143 -21.26 6.05 0.23
C PRO A 143 -20.84 7.49 -0.11
N LYS A 144 -20.60 7.77 -1.39
CA LYS A 144 -20.40 9.14 -1.89
C LYS A 144 -21.76 9.83 -1.87
N MET A 145 -21.91 10.85 -1.03
CA MET A 145 -23.03 11.78 -1.12
C MET A 145 -22.81 12.77 -2.26
#